data_AF-A0A5C6XWW4-F1
#
_entry.id   AF-A0A5C6XWW4-F1
#
_cell.length_a   1.000
_cell.length_b   1.000
_cell.length_c   1.000
_cell.angle_alpha   90.00
_cell.angle_beta   90.00
_cell.angle_gamma   90.00
#
_symmetry.space_group_name_H-M   'P 1'
#
loop_
_entity.id
_entity.type
_entity.pdbx_description
1 polymer ?
#
loop_
_entity_poly.entity_id
_entity_poly.type
_entity_poly.pdbx_seq_one_letter_code
_entity_poly.pdbx_strand_id
1 'polypeptide(L)'
;MKIKTLIILFYCISFGTVKAQDNQELLNSRIVLSIVMPQNEEKISTGNFAKMKSKIKQIISKYDVAATDYYSDFLIYPSIEIYDEETLDAGLQPLTIISGDFTLFIKQASTNNQFGSITVPFK
;
A
#
# COMPACT_ATOMS: atom_id res chain seq x y z
N MET A 1 -62.01 -4.24 15.12
CA MET A 1 -60.72 -3.81 15.71
C MET A 1 -60.89 -2.38 16.23
N LYS A 2 -60.61 -2.13 17.51
CA LYS A 2 -60.92 -0.84 18.16
C LYS A 2 -60.02 0.27 17.62
N ILE A 3 -60.57 1.47 17.39
CA ILE A 3 -59.87 2.62 16.79
C ILE A 3 -58.58 3.02 17.53
N LYS A 4 -58.50 2.70 18.83
CA LYS A 4 -57.30 2.88 19.67
C LYS A 4 -56.10 2.06 19.18
N THR A 5 -56.33 0.86 18.66
CA THR A 5 -55.26 0.01 18.10
C THR A 5 -54.72 0.56 16.78
N LEU A 6 -55.56 1.25 16.00
CA LEU A 6 -55.16 1.91 14.75
C LEU A 6 -54.26 3.13 15.02
N ILE A 7 -54.59 3.91 16.06
CA ILE A 7 -53.83 5.10 16.45
C ILE A 7 -52.42 4.73 16.95
N ILE A 8 -52.31 3.65 17.74
CA ILE A 8 -51.01 3.16 18.23
C ILE A 8 -50.12 2.68 17.07
N LEU A 9 -50.70 2.03 16.05
CA LEU A 9 -49.96 1.59 14.88
C LEU A 9 -49.42 2.76 14.04
N PHE A 10 -50.20 3.85 13.94
CA PHE A 10 -49.80 5.05 13.20
C PHE A 10 -48.64 5.79 13.88
N TYR A 11 -48.58 5.78 15.21
CA TYR A 11 -47.51 6.41 16.00
C TYR A 11 -46.16 5.67 15.90
N CYS A 12 -46.16 4.36 15.66
CA CYS A 12 -44.93 3.60 15.44
C CYS A 12 -44.27 3.85 14.08
N ILE A 13 -45.04 4.26 13.06
CA ILE A 13 -44.53 4.48 11.69
C ILE A 13 -43.81 5.84 11.57
N SER A 14 -44.11 6.78 12.46
CA SER A 14 -43.52 8.14 12.46
C SER A 14 -42.08 8.25 12.99
N PHE A 15 -41.44 7.16 13.43
CA PHE A 15 -40.05 7.17 13.92
C PHE A 15 -38.99 6.78 12.87
N GLY A 16 -39.38 6.60 11.60
CA GLY A 16 -38.48 6.17 10.53
C GLY A 16 -37.80 7.30 9.76
N THR A 17 -36.91 8.07 10.37
CA THR A 17 -35.87 8.82 9.62
C THR A 17 -34.49 8.66 10.24
N VAL A 18 -34.06 7.40 10.36
CA VAL A 18 -32.64 7.12 10.58
C VAL A 18 -31.94 7.37 9.24
N LYS A 19 -31.24 8.51 9.12
CA LYS A 19 -30.26 8.65 8.04
C LYS A 19 -29.15 7.66 8.33
N ALA A 20 -29.03 6.62 7.51
CA ALA A 20 -27.82 5.81 7.47
C ALA A 20 -26.65 6.76 7.22
N GLN A 21 -25.68 6.80 8.13
CA GLN A 21 -24.48 7.61 7.95
C GLN A 21 -23.74 7.04 6.74
N ASP A 22 -23.58 7.87 5.72
CA ASP A 22 -22.75 7.56 4.56
C ASP A 22 -21.29 7.61 4.99
N ASN A 23 -20.64 6.45 5.09
CA ASN A 23 -19.24 6.33 5.48
C ASN A 23 -18.27 6.88 4.40
N GLN A 24 -18.76 7.39 3.26
CA GLN A 24 -17.91 7.94 2.20
C GLN A 24 -17.04 9.13 2.64
N GLU A 25 -17.49 9.96 3.58
CA GLU A 25 -16.68 11.09 4.08
C GLU A 25 -15.42 10.61 4.83
N LEU A 26 -15.52 9.47 5.51
CA LEU A 26 -14.42 8.83 6.24
C LEU A 26 -13.47 8.04 5.32
N LEU A 27 -13.93 7.66 4.13
CA LEU A 27 -13.10 7.05 3.08
C LEU A 27 -12.33 8.11 2.27
N ASN A 28 -12.93 9.27 2.03
CA ASN A 28 -12.31 10.37 1.26
C ASN A 28 -11.22 11.14 2.04
N SER A 29 -11.13 10.96 3.36
CA SER A 29 -10.12 11.60 4.22
C SER A 29 -8.90 10.72 4.51
N ARG A 30 -8.87 9.48 4.01
CA ARG A 30 -7.78 8.54 4.24
C ARG A 30 -6.76 8.62 3.11
N ILE A 31 -5.48 8.73 3.48
CA ILE A 31 -4.37 8.57 2.54
C ILE A 31 -4.23 7.09 2.21
N VAL A 32 -4.42 6.75 0.94
CA VAL A 32 -4.13 5.41 0.39
C VAL A 32 -2.83 5.46 -0.41
N LEU A 33 -2.07 4.37 -0.34
CA LEU A 33 -0.76 4.21 -0.95
C LEU A 33 -0.81 3.12 -2.02
N SER A 34 -0.23 3.44 -3.19
CA SER A 34 -0.01 2.51 -4.29
C SER A 34 1.46 2.26 -4.46
N ILE A 35 1.84 1.06 -4.93
CA ILE A 35 3.24 0.69 -5.11
C ILE A 35 3.56 0.70 -6.60
N VAL A 36 4.46 1.59 -6.99
CA VAL A 36 5.01 1.63 -8.35
C VAL A 36 6.45 1.14 -8.24
N MET A 37 6.68 -0.09 -8.66
CA MET A 37 8.03 -0.65 -8.66
C MET A 37 8.86 0.03 -9.77
N PRO A 38 10.18 0.23 -9.57
CA PRO A 38 11.04 0.74 -10.62
C PRO A 38 11.10 -0.27 -11.79
N GLN A 39 11.62 0.16 -12.93
CA GLN A 39 11.96 -0.81 -13.98
C GLN A 39 13.06 -1.72 -13.44
N ASN A 40 12.97 -3.02 -13.72
CA ASN A 40 13.96 -4.00 -13.27
C ASN A 40 15.22 -3.88 -14.14
N GLU A 41 16.00 -2.82 -13.91
CA GLU A 41 17.18 -2.47 -14.70
C GLU A 41 18.46 -3.14 -14.19
N GLU A 42 18.46 -3.69 -12.97
CA GLU A 42 19.62 -4.31 -12.34
C GLU A 42 19.33 -5.72 -11.84
N LYS A 43 20.25 -6.66 -12.14
CA LYS A 43 20.74 -7.90 -11.47
C LYS A 43 19.82 -8.73 -10.53
N ILE A 44 18.57 -8.37 -10.32
CA ILE A 44 17.60 -9.01 -9.43
C ILE A 44 16.59 -9.74 -10.31
N SER A 45 16.37 -11.01 -9.98
CA SER A 45 15.40 -11.82 -10.70
C SER A 45 13.99 -11.22 -10.61
N THR A 46 13.23 -11.29 -11.70
CA THR A 46 11.83 -10.84 -11.77
C THR A 46 10.97 -11.46 -10.66
N GLY A 47 11.25 -12.71 -10.28
CA GLY A 47 10.59 -13.39 -9.17
C GLY A 47 10.88 -12.75 -7.80
N ASN A 48 12.12 -12.34 -7.54
CA ASN A 48 12.47 -11.62 -6.30
C ASN A 48 11.83 -10.22 -6.28
N PHE A 49 11.77 -9.56 -7.42
CA PHE A 49 11.11 -8.26 -7.55
C PHE A 49 9.59 -8.34 -7.27
N ALA A 50 8.92 -9.38 -7.77
CA ALA A 50 7.52 -9.66 -7.46
C ALA A 50 7.30 -9.96 -5.96
N LYS A 51 8.22 -10.71 -5.34
CA LYS A 51 8.19 -10.97 -3.89
C LYS A 51 8.34 -9.67 -3.08
N MET A 52 9.23 -8.77 -3.50
CA MET A 52 9.41 -7.46 -2.85
C MET A 52 8.12 -6.64 -2.94
N LYS A 53 7.54 -6.52 -4.14
CA LYS A 53 6.23 -5.84 -4.33
C LYS A 53 5.17 -6.40 -3.39
N SER A 54 5.06 -7.73 -3.30
CA SER A 54 4.10 -8.42 -2.43
C SER A 54 4.36 -8.13 -0.95
N LYS A 55 5.62 -8.14 -0.49
CA LYS A 55 5.99 -7.80 0.90
C LYS A 55 5.65 -6.34 1.23
N ILE A 56 5.96 -5.40 0.35
CA ILE A 56 5.59 -3.99 0.55
C ILE A 56 4.07 -3.87 0.62
N LYS A 57 3.34 -4.55 -0.29
CA LYS A 57 1.87 -4.59 -0.28
C LYS A 57 1.34 -5.13 1.04
N GLN A 58 1.90 -6.21 1.54
CA GLN A 58 1.53 -6.80 2.82
C GLN A 58 1.73 -5.82 3.99
N ILE A 59 2.81 -5.04 3.98
CA ILE A 59 3.08 -4.02 5.00
C ILE A 59 2.00 -2.93 4.95
N ILE A 60 1.76 -2.32 3.79
CA ILE A 60 0.76 -1.24 3.68
C ILE A 60 -0.66 -1.73 3.93
N SER A 61 -0.98 -2.98 3.57
CA SER A 61 -2.28 -3.59 3.87
C SER A 61 -2.47 -3.82 5.36
N LYS A 62 -1.41 -4.21 6.09
CA LYS A 62 -1.44 -4.34 7.55
C LYS A 62 -1.79 -3.03 8.25
N TYR A 63 -1.40 -1.90 7.67
CA TYR A 63 -1.67 -0.57 8.21
C TYR A 63 -2.96 0.07 7.66
N ASP A 64 -3.79 -0.67 6.93
CA ASP A 64 -5.06 -0.18 6.35
C ASP A 64 -4.91 1.03 5.40
N VAL A 65 -3.73 1.17 4.78
CA VAL A 65 -3.41 2.25 3.83
C VAL A 65 -3.14 1.73 2.42
N ALA A 66 -3.39 0.45 2.15
CA ALA A 66 -3.24 -0.11 0.82
C ALA A 66 -4.40 0.29 -0.08
N ALA A 67 -4.10 0.86 -1.25
CA ALA A 67 -5.11 1.01 -2.29
C ALA A 67 -5.58 -0.38 -2.78
N THR A 68 -6.90 -0.60 -2.80
CA THR A 68 -7.49 -1.86 -3.27
C THR A 68 -7.61 -1.91 -4.79
N ASP A 69 -8.08 -0.81 -5.41
CA ASP A 69 -8.63 -0.88 -6.77
C ASP A 69 -8.24 0.28 -7.71
N TYR A 70 -7.54 1.31 -7.21
CA TYR A 70 -7.20 2.52 -7.99
C TYR A 70 -5.76 2.98 -7.78
N TYR A 71 -5.20 3.62 -8.81
CA TYR A 71 -3.99 4.44 -8.68
C TYR A 71 -4.26 5.55 -7.67
N SER A 72 -3.66 5.44 -6.48
CA SER A 72 -3.66 6.52 -5.52
C SER A 72 -2.64 7.59 -5.94
N ASP A 73 -2.94 8.85 -5.60
CA ASP A 73 -2.01 9.94 -5.86
C ASP A 73 -0.74 9.83 -5.00
N PHE A 74 -0.84 9.23 -3.81
CA PHE A 74 0.34 8.92 -2.99
C PHE A 74 0.90 7.54 -3.35
N LEU A 75 2.20 7.50 -3.62
CA LEU A 75 2.92 6.34 -4.12
C LEU A 75 4.07 5.96 -3.18
N ILE A 76 4.25 4.67 -2.97
CA ILE A 76 5.53 4.09 -2.56
C ILE A 76 6.32 3.79 -3.84
N TYR A 77 7.48 4.43 -3.96
CA TYR A 77 8.43 4.22 -5.05
C TYR A 77 9.70 3.60 -4.47
N PRO A 78 9.90 2.27 -4.58
CA PRO A 78 11.15 1.63 -4.19
C PRO A 78 12.28 1.99 -5.15
N SER A 79 13.51 1.94 -4.67
CA SER A 79 14.75 2.01 -5.43
C SER A 79 15.77 1.07 -4.80
N ILE A 80 16.56 0.41 -5.64
CA ILE A 80 17.65 -0.46 -5.22
C ILE A 80 18.90 0.09 -5.91
N GLU A 81 19.96 0.25 -5.13
CA GLU A 81 21.26 0.67 -5.64
C GLU A 81 22.30 -0.35 -5.19
N ILE A 82 22.95 -1.00 -6.16
CA ILE A 82 24.03 -1.96 -5.91
C ILE A 82 25.36 -1.25 -6.13
N TYR A 83 26.18 -1.14 -5.09
CA TYR A 83 27.49 -0.47 -5.17
C TYR A 83 28.68 -1.44 -5.07
N ASP A 84 28.50 -2.65 -4.57
CA ASP A 84 29.57 -3.65 -4.50
C ASP A 84 29.07 -5.05 -4.88
N GLU A 85 29.89 -5.75 -5.66
CA GLU A 85 29.65 -7.13 -6.09
C GLU A 85 30.97 -7.89 -6.03
N GLU A 86 31.10 -8.75 -5.03
CA GLU A 86 32.29 -9.57 -4.82
C GLU A 86 31.97 -11.01 -5.21
N THR A 87 32.70 -11.54 -6.19
CA THR A 87 32.63 -12.97 -6.52
C THR A 87 33.78 -13.69 -5.84
N LEU A 88 33.44 -14.54 -4.87
CA LEU A 88 34.37 -15.39 -4.14
C LEU A 88 34.44 -16.75 -4.83
N ASP A 89 35.65 -17.20 -5.13
CA ASP A 89 35.90 -18.56 -5.63
C ASP A 89 35.81 -19.56 -4.46
N ALA A 90 34.58 -19.96 -4.12
CA ALA A 90 34.27 -20.83 -2.99
C ALA A 90 34.35 -22.33 -3.34
N GLY A 91 35.29 -22.72 -4.22
CA GLY A 91 35.48 -24.11 -4.64
C GLY A 91 34.63 -24.48 -5.85
N LEU A 92 33.59 -25.30 -5.68
CA LEU A 92 32.81 -25.87 -6.81
C LEU A 92 31.85 -24.88 -7.48
N GLN A 93 31.42 -23.85 -6.76
CA GLN A 93 30.56 -22.80 -7.29
C GLN A 93 31.02 -21.45 -6.76
N PRO A 94 31.17 -20.45 -7.65
CA PRO A 94 31.45 -19.10 -7.22
C PRO A 94 30.27 -18.55 -6.41
N LEU A 95 30.57 -17.85 -5.32
CA LEU A 95 29.60 -17.16 -4.49
C LEU A 95 29.66 -15.67 -4.83
N THR A 96 28.54 -15.09 -5.23
CA THR A 96 28.43 -13.64 -5.46
C THR A 96 27.78 -12.98 -4.25
N ILE A 97 28.52 -12.10 -3.57
CA ILE A 97 28.04 -11.24 -2.50
C ILE A 97 27.68 -9.89 -3.12
N ILE A 98 26.48 -9.40 -2.84
CA ILE A 98 25.98 -8.12 -3.37
C ILE A 98 25.68 -7.21 -2.18
N SER A 99 26.37 -6.07 -2.13
CA SER A 99 26.07 -5.02 -1.16
C SER A 99 25.39 -3.85 -1.86
N GLY A 100 24.39 -3.28 -1.19
CA GLY A 100 23.58 -2.24 -1.76
C GLY A 100 22.65 -1.58 -0.75
N ASP A 101 21.89 -0.62 -1.25
CA ASP A 101 20.88 0.11 -0.49
C ASP A 101 19.50 -0.13 -1.08
N PHE A 102 18.54 -0.47 -0.22
CA PHE A 102 17.12 -0.52 -0.57
C PHE A 102 16.40 0.69 0.01
N THR A 103 15.94 1.58 -0.85
CA THR A 103 15.26 2.80 -0.45
C THR A 103 13.79 2.78 -0.82
N LEU A 104 12.92 3.15 0.11
CA LEU A 104 11.49 3.35 -0.11
C LEU A 104 11.18 4.84 -0.02
N PHE A 105 10.66 5.41 -1.11
CA PHE A 105 10.22 6.81 -1.16
C PHE A 105 8.70 6.91 -1.09
N ILE A 106 8.18 7.91 -0.36
CA ILE A 106 6.78 8.33 -0.45
C ILE A 106 6.70 9.56 -1.36
N LYS A 107 5.96 9.46 -2.46
CA LYS A 107 5.82 10.53 -3.47
C LYS A 107 4.36 10.80 -3.80
N GLN A 108 4.07 12.00 -4.30
CA GLN A 108 2.79 12.32 -4.95
C GLN A 108 2.95 12.18 -6.48
N ALA A 109 2.07 11.45 -7.14
CA ALA A 109 2.10 11.25 -8.59
C ALA A 109 1.81 12.55 -9.35
N SER A 110 0.82 13.32 -8.88
CA SER A 110 0.35 14.54 -9.54
C SER A 110 1.37 15.69 -9.51
N THR A 111 2.13 15.83 -8.43
CA THR A 111 3.08 16.95 -8.24
C THR A 111 4.54 16.52 -8.32
N ASN A 112 4.82 15.21 -8.33
CA ASN A 112 6.15 14.62 -8.20
C ASN A 112 6.90 15.04 -6.91
N ASN A 113 6.19 15.57 -5.91
CA ASN A 113 6.78 15.91 -4.62
C ASN A 113 7.10 14.64 -3.83
N GLN A 114 8.26 14.63 -3.17
CA GLN A 114 8.67 13.58 -2.25
C GLN A 114 8.47 14.03 -0.81
N PHE A 115 7.77 13.23 -0.01
CA PHE A 115 7.47 13.56 1.39
C PHE A 115 8.44 12.93 2.38
N GLY A 116 9.02 11.78 2.05
CA GLY A 116 9.93 11.09 2.94
C GLY A 116 10.53 9.84 2.30
N SER A 117 11.55 9.30 2.98
CA SER A 117 12.25 8.09 2.56
C SER A 117 12.81 7.31 3.73
N ILE A 118 12.95 6.01 3.54
CA ILE A 118 13.73 5.14 4.43
C ILE A 118 14.68 4.30 3.57
N THR A 119 15.93 4.23 3.99
CA THR A 119 16.97 3.43 3.33
C THR A 119 17.41 2.32 4.27
N VAL A 120 17.48 1.11 3.73
CA VAL A 120 17.95 -0.09 4.44
C VAL A 120 19.14 -0.66 3.66
N PRO A 121 20.36 -0.60 4.20
CA PRO A 121 21.52 -1.24 3.58
C PRO A 121 21.42 -2.76 3.69
N PHE A 122 21.93 -3.47 2.69
CA PHE A 122 22.05 -4.93 2.66
C PHE A 122 23.43 -5.36 2.16
N LYS A 123 23.85 -6.55 2.61
CA LYS A 123 25.10 -7.25 2.25
C LYS A 123 24.84 -8.75 2.19
#